data_AF-A0A2H3AY64-F1
#
_entry.id   AF-A0A2H3AY64-F1
#
_cell.length_a   1.000
_cell.length_b   1.000
_cell.length_c   1.000
_cell.angle_alpha   90.00
_cell.angle_beta   90.00
_cell.angle_gamma   90.00
#
_symmetry.space_group_name_H-M   'P 1'
#
loop_
_entity.id
_entity.type
_entity.pdbx_description
1 polymer ?
#
loop_
_entity_poly.entity_id
_entity_poly.type
_entity_poly.pdbx_seq_one_letter_code
_entity_poly.pdbx_strand_id
1 'polypeptide(L)'
;MPNITPPSSPAPQVSESSPSSSTGTAIPADTRTHQKRQSHANRRKQRVKCRGLSQPYDYQARTNSQFKHQGQAEAVVTSYATNDAPAALSGYVGKNLETGWKRFVPLQELVGPRSRYGFDYKPWGGKCAIPITDKEGRVIAVLAGQPDDPGWDEVHQSAADLLDVC
;
A
#
# COMPACT_ATOMS: atom_id res chain seq x y z
N MET A 1 -42.71 -23.81 2.70
CA MET A 1 -41.33 -24.28 2.96
C MET A 1 -40.72 -24.75 1.65
N PRO A 2 -40.04 -23.87 0.87
CA PRO A 2 -39.34 -24.33 -0.32
C PRO A 2 -37.95 -24.88 0.04
N ASN A 3 -37.74 -26.14 -0.30
CA ASN A 3 -36.51 -26.90 -0.19
C ASN A 3 -35.51 -26.42 -1.26
N ILE A 4 -34.35 -25.90 -0.87
CA ILE A 4 -33.29 -25.47 -1.80
C ILE A 4 -32.13 -26.47 -1.66
N THR A 5 -31.99 -27.33 -2.66
CA THR A 5 -30.87 -28.26 -2.80
C THR A 5 -29.64 -27.51 -3.32
N PRO A 6 -28.43 -27.69 -2.74
CA PRO A 6 -27.22 -27.07 -3.25
C PRO A 6 -26.70 -27.80 -4.52
N PRO A 7 -26.05 -27.11 -5.46
CA PRO A 7 -25.44 -27.76 -6.62
C PRO A 7 -24.14 -28.50 -6.26
N SER A 8 -23.96 -29.70 -6.82
CA SER A 8 -22.78 -30.56 -6.63
C SER A 8 -21.49 -29.95 -7.17
N SER A 9 -20.44 -30.05 -6.36
CA SER A 9 -19.06 -29.71 -6.70
C SER A 9 -18.42 -30.86 -7.51
N PRO A 10 -17.77 -30.62 -8.66
CA PRO A 10 -17.07 -31.67 -9.39
C PRO A 10 -15.72 -32.02 -8.75
N ALA A 11 -15.49 -33.32 -8.56
CA ALA A 11 -14.27 -33.91 -7.99
C ALA A 11 -13.05 -33.76 -8.92
N PRO A 12 -11.81 -33.75 -8.38
CA PRO A 12 -10.59 -33.64 -9.17
C PRO A 12 -10.26 -34.94 -9.90
N GLN A 13 -10.17 -34.89 -11.22
CA GLN A 13 -9.69 -36.00 -12.04
C GLN A 13 -8.15 -36.06 -12.02
N VAL A 14 -7.63 -37.18 -11.51
CA VAL A 14 -6.24 -37.59 -11.66
C VAL A 14 -6.07 -38.11 -13.09
N SER A 15 -5.05 -37.66 -13.81
CA SER A 15 -4.64 -38.25 -15.08
C SER A 15 -3.12 -38.31 -15.14
N GLU A 16 -2.59 -39.51 -14.95
CA GLU A 16 -1.23 -39.90 -15.28
C GLU A 16 -1.00 -39.78 -16.80
N SER A 17 0.15 -39.22 -17.21
CA SER A 17 0.77 -39.58 -18.49
C SER A 17 2.29 -39.33 -18.44
N SER A 18 3.05 -40.41 -18.61
CA SER A 18 4.50 -40.46 -18.76
C SER A 18 5.01 -39.81 -20.07
N PRO A 19 6.32 -39.54 -20.21
CA PRO A 19 6.85 -38.57 -21.17
C PRO A 19 7.10 -39.18 -22.54
N SER A 20 6.86 -38.42 -23.61
CA SER A 20 7.33 -38.74 -24.95
C SER A 20 8.15 -37.60 -25.54
N SER A 21 9.34 -37.98 -25.96
CA SER A 21 10.38 -37.18 -26.62
C SER A 21 9.85 -36.53 -27.89
N SER A 22 10.11 -35.23 -28.07
CA SER A 22 9.99 -34.58 -29.38
C SER A 22 11.30 -33.93 -29.79
N THR A 23 11.78 -34.42 -30.93
CA THR A 23 12.91 -33.96 -31.73
C THR A 23 12.72 -32.52 -32.16
N GLY A 24 13.80 -31.76 -32.18
CA GLY A 24 13.81 -30.32 -32.42
C GLY A 24 13.23 -29.91 -33.78
N THR A 25 12.57 -28.74 -33.78
CA THR A 25 12.38 -27.91 -34.97
C THR A 25 12.71 -26.47 -34.57
N ALA A 26 13.62 -25.86 -35.33
CA ALA A 26 14.24 -24.56 -35.04
C ALA A 26 13.20 -23.42 -34.89
N ILE A 27 13.30 -22.68 -33.78
CA ILE A 27 12.51 -21.45 -33.54
C ILE A 27 13.27 -20.26 -34.15
N PRO A 28 12.61 -19.40 -34.97
CA PRO A 28 13.26 -18.25 -35.58
C PRO A 28 13.69 -17.22 -34.53
N ALA A 29 14.90 -16.69 -34.71
CA ALA A 29 15.54 -15.74 -33.82
C ALA A 29 14.86 -14.35 -33.83
N ASP A 30 14.66 -13.83 -32.62
CA ASP A 30 14.98 -12.45 -32.21
C ASP A 30 14.16 -11.25 -32.71
N THR A 31 12.85 -11.38 -32.93
CA THR A 31 11.96 -10.20 -33.14
C THR A 31 11.25 -9.70 -31.88
N ARG A 32 11.08 -10.56 -30.86
CA ARG A 32 10.40 -10.21 -29.59
C ARG A 32 11.21 -9.27 -28.69
N THR A 33 12.53 -9.32 -28.77
CA THR A 33 13.48 -8.45 -28.03
C THR A 33 13.43 -7.01 -28.51
N HIS A 34 13.31 -6.79 -29.83
CA HIS A 34 13.23 -5.45 -30.42
C HIS A 34 11.92 -4.74 -30.03
N GLN A 35 10.78 -5.44 -30.06
CA GLN A 35 9.49 -4.91 -29.62
C GLN A 35 9.49 -4.55 -28.13
N LYS A 36 10.08 -5.39 -27.26
CA LYS A 36 10.24 -5.07 -25.84
C LYS A 36 11.13 -3.85 -25.64
N ARG A 37 12.25 -3.73 -26.36
CA ARG A 37 13.15 -2.56 -26.30
C ARG A 37 12.43 -1.27 -26.72
N GLN A 38 11.67 -1.30 -27.82
CA GLN A 38 10.87 -0.15 -28.26
C GLN A 38 9.77 0.21 -27.26
N SER A 39 9.12 -0.78 -26.65
CA SER A 39 8.13 -0.56 -25.59
C SER A 39 8.75 0.13 -24.36
N HIS A 40 9.91 -0.33 -23.89
CA HIS A 40 10.64 0.31 -22.80
C HIS A 40 11.08 1.74 -23.16
N ALA A 41 11.55 1.97 -24.37
CA ALA A 41 11.92 3.29 -24.86
C ALA A 41 10.71 4.24 -24.92
N ASN A 42 9.57 3.77 -25.42
CA ASN A 42 8.33 4.53 -25.46
C ASN A 42 7.79 4.81 -24.06
N ARG A 43 7.80 3.82 -23.16
CA ARG A 43 7.42 4.00 -21.75
C ARG A 43 8.34 4.99 -21.04
N ARG A 44 9.65 4.97 -21.33
CA ARG A 44 10.63 5.95 -20.83
C ARG A 44 10.35 7.35 -21.36
N LYS A 45 10.09 7.51 -22.67
CA LYS A 45 9.72 8.80 -23.28
C LYS A 45 8.43 9.35 -22.68
N GLN A 46 7.41 8.52 -22.49
CA GLN A 46 6.16 8.92 -21.84
C GLN A 46 6.41 9.34 -20.39
N ARG A 47 7.19 8.58 -19.62
CA ARG A 47 7.58 8.97 -18.24
C ARG A 47 8.32 10.29 -18.19
N VAL A 48 9.23 10.57 -19.13
CA VAL A 48 9.96 11.85 -19.22
C VAL A 48 9.02 13.01 -19.58
N LYS A 49 8.10 12.81 -20.53
CA LYS A 49 7.07 13.81 -20.87
C LYS A 49 6.17 14.13 -19.69
N CYS A 50 5.72 13.10 -18.96
CA CYS A 50 4.88 13.29 -17.76
C CYS A 50 5.65 13.94 -16.60
N ARG A 51 6.98 13.74 -16.49
CA ARG A 51 7.81 14.36 -15.44
C ARG A 51 7.96 15.87 -15.57
N GLY A 52 7.83 16.43 -16.76
CA GLY A 52 7.90 17.88 -16.98
C GLY A 52 6.58 18.62 -16.78
N LEU A 53 5.46 17.90 -16.68
CA LEU A 53 4.10 18.46 -16.71
C LEU A 53 3.33 18.33 -15.40
N SER A 54 3.82 17.50 -14.48
CA SER A 54 3.20 17.31 -13.17
C SER A 54 4.31 17.32 -12.16
N GLN A 55 4.31 18.32 -11.30
CA GLN A 55 5.04 18.21 -10.06
C GLN A 55 4.42 17.04 -9.26
N PRO A 56 5.17 16.37 -8.37
CA PRO A 56 4.65 15.27 -7.55
C PRO A 56 3.39 15.65 -6.76
N TYR A 57 3.21 16.95 -6.50
CA TYR A 57 2.15 17.55 -5.71
C TYR A 57 0.95 18.05 -6.53
N ASP A 58 0.98 18.00 -7.86
CA ASP A 58 -0.16 18.41 -8.70
C ASP A 58 -1.22 17.29 -8.84
N TYR A 59 -1.01 16.15 -8.17
CA TYR A 59 -1.95 15.05 -8.20
C TYR A 59 -3.24 15.40 -7.44
N GLN A 60 -4.31 15.59 -8.18
CA GLN A 60 -5.66 15.74 -7.64
C GLN A 60 -6.32 14.35 -7.56
N ALA A 61 -6.58 13.86 -6.35
CA ALA A 61 -7.32 12.63 -6.15
C ALA A 61 -8.73 12.76 -6.75
N ARG A 62 -9.28 11.67 -7.31
CA ARG A 62 -10.65 11.68 -7.86
C ARG A 62 -11.65 12.09 -6.77
N THR A 63 -12.54 13.02 -7.08
CA THR A 63 -13.54 13.59 -6.16
C THR A 63 -14.31 12.52 -5.39
N ASN A 64 -14.79 11.47 -6.06
CA ASN A 64 -15.52 10.36 -5.40
C ASN A 64 -14.68 9.59 -4.37
N SER A 65 -13.36 9.46 -4.58
CA SER A 65 -12.46 8.84 -3.61
C SER A 65 -12.22 9.75 -2.40
N GLN A 66 -12.19 11.06 -2.62
CA GLN A 66 -12.09 12.03 -1.52
C GLN A 66 -13.33 11.96 -0.63
N PHE A 67 -14.54 12.02 -1.20
CA PHE A 67 -15.78 11.97 -0.42
C PHE A 67 -15.96 10.69 0.40
N LYS A 68 -15.55 9.52 -0.13
CA LYS A 68 -15.67 8.24 0.58
C LYS A 68 -14.73 8.09 1.78
N HIS A 69 -13.58 8.77 1.75
CA HIS A 69 -12.50 8.52 2.70
C HIS A 69 -12.09 9.73 3.54
N GLN A 70 -12.56 10.94 3.20
CA GLN A 70 -12.24 12.19 3.93
C GLN A 70 -13.38 12.66 4.84
N GLY A 71 -14.56 12.03 4.80
CA GLY A 71 -15.75 12.50 5.51
C GLY A 71 -15.79 12.22 7.03
N GLN A 72 -14.75 11.68 7.66
CA GLN A 72 -14.93 11.00 8.97
C GLN A 72 -14.09 11.49 10.15
N ALA A 73 -13.13 12.41 10.01
CA ALA A 73 -12.51 13.03 11.18
C ALA A 73 -11.76 14.33 10.85
N GLU A 74 -11.61 15.19 11.86
CA GLU A 74 -10.70 16.33 11.80
C GLU A 74 -9.26 15.87 11.59
N ALA A 75 -8.56 16.53 10.67
CA ALA A 75 -7.18 16.19 10.33
C ALA A 75 -6.22 16.53 11.48
N VAL A 76 -5.22 15.67 11.71
CA VAL A 76 -4.09 15.99 12.58
C VAL A 76 -3.04 16.74 11.75
N VAL A 77 -2.97 18.04 11.95
CA VAL A 77 -1.99 18.89 11.27
C VAL A 77 -0.62 18.76 11.92
N THR A 78 0.40 18.50 11.10
CA THR A 78 1.79 18.40 11.54
C THR A 78 2.61 19.59 11.03
N SER A 79 3.71 19.90 11.71
CA SER A 79 4.68 20.91 11.26
C SER A 79 5.56 20.42 10.09
N TYR A 80 5.36 19.18 9.63
CA TYR A 80 6.14 18.60 8.54
C TYR A 80 5.99 19.41 7.25
N ALA A 81 7.08 19.54 6.51
CA ALA A 81 7.10 20.20 5.21
C ALA A 81 7.40 19.16 4.13
N THR A 82 6.37 18.71 3.42
CA THR A 82 6.50 17.64 2.41
C THR A 82 7.41 18.04 1.25
N ASN A 83 7.51 19.34 0.97
CA ASN A 83 8.41 19.89 -0.05
C ASN A 83 9.89 19.68 0.29
N ASP A 84 10.24 19.58 1.57
CA ASP A 84 11.61 19.41 2.07
C ASP A 84 11.95 17.93 2.28
N ALA A 85 11.01 17.02 1.99
CA ALA A 85 11.19 15.59 2.15
C ALA A 85 12.22 15.06 1.15
N PRO A 86 13.18 14.21 1.57
CA PRO A 86 14.13 13.60 0.64
C PRO A 86 13.37 12.71 -0.34
N ALA A 87 13.50 13.00 -1.62
CA ALA A 87 12.86 12.26 -2.70
C ALA A 87 13.91 11.77 -3.72
N ALA A 88 13.81 10.51 -4.08
CA ALA A 88 14.52 9.92 -5.21
C ALA A 88 13.59 9.87 -6.42
N LEU A 89 14.17 9.52 -7.57
CA LEU A 89 13.48 9.39 -8.86
C LEU A 89 12.29 8.42 -8.85
N SER A 90 12.24 7.50 -7.88
CA SER A 90 11.20 6.48 -7.69
C SER A 90 10.20 6.80 -6.58
N GLY A 91 10.42 7.84 -5.77
CA GLY A 91 9.55 8.18 -4.64
C GLY A 91 10.32 8.77 -3.45
N TYR A 92 9.60 9.01 -2.36
CA TYR A 92 10.19 9.49 -1.11
C TYR A 92 11.14 8.46 -0.50
N VAL A 93 12.25 8.94 0.06
CA VAL A 93 13.31 8.10 0.65
C VAL A 93 13.14 8.10 2.16
N GLY A 94 12.94 6.91 2.72
CA GLY A 94 12.97 6.73 4.17
C GLY A 94 14.37 6.98 4.73
N LYS A 95 14.48 7.56 5.93
CA LYS A 95 15.77 7.67 6.62
C LYS A 95 16.19 6.29 7.10
N ASN A 96 17.35 5.81 6.65
CA ASN A 96 17.94 4.59 7.20
C ASN A 96 18.52 4.91 8.59
N LEU A 97 17.73 4.65 9.63
CA LEU A 97 18.22 4.66 11.01
C LEU A 97 18.91 3.33 11.27
N GLU A 98 20.18 3.22 10.87
CA GLU A 98 21.04 2.03 11.11
C GLU A 98 21.10 1.66 12.61
N THR A 99 20.76 2.60 13.48
CA THR A 99 20.58 2.38 14.92
C THR A 99 19.10 2.54 15.28
N GLY A 100 18.30 1.54 14.93
CA GLY A 100 16.94 1.41 15.47
C GLY A 100 16.96 1.46 17.01
N TRP A 101 15.85 1.86 17.63
CA TRP A 101 15.75 1.89 19.08
C TRP A 101 15.87 0.48 19.64
N LYS A 102 17.03 0.16 20.23
CA LYS A 102 17.31 -1.17 20.82
C LYS A 102 16.69 -1.37 22.20
N ARG A 103 16.04 -0.34 22.76
CA ARG A 103 15.47 -0.37 24.11
C ARG A 103 13.99 -0.06 24.11
N PHE A 104 13.29 -0.64 25.08
CA PHE A 104 11.93 -0.25 25.41
C PHE A 104 11.88 1.22 25.85
N VAL A 105 10.95 1.98 25.28
CA VAL A 105 10.70 3.38 25.62
C VAL A 105 9.23 3.51 26.03
N PRO A 106 8.92 3.75 27.32
CA PRO A 106 7.55 3.88 27.76
C PRO A 106 6.91 5.16 27.21
N LEU A 107 5.58 5.16 27.08
CA LEU A 107 4.83 6.29 26.52
C LEU A 107 5.14 7.61 27.23
N GLN A 108 5.27 7.58 28.56
CA GLN A 108 5.57 8.74 29.40
C GLN A 108 6.95 9.36 29.09
N GLU A 109 7.89 8.60 28.54
CA GLU A 109 9.17 9.13 28.08
C GLU A 109 9.01 9.85 26.72
N LEU A 110 8.02 9.46 25.92
CA LEU A 110 7.72 10.02 24.59
C LEU A 110 6.85 11.29 24.65
N VAL A 111 5.95 11.38 25.62
CA VAL A 111 4.90 12.41 25.65
C VAL A 111 4.95 13.30 26.91
N GLY A 112 4.47 14.54 26.76
CA GLY A 112 4.28 15.48 27.87
C GLY A 112 5.41 16.50 28.08
N PRO A 113 5.23 17.47 28.99
CA PRO A 113 6.09 18.68 29.08
C PRO A 113 7.54 18.40 29.48
N ARG A 114 7.78 17.26 30.14
CA ARG A 114 9.12 16.83 30.58
C ARG A 114 9.73 15.76 29.67
N SER A 115 9.02 15.36 28.61
CA SER A 115 9.56 14.42 27.64
C SER A 115 10.65 15.11 26.82
N ARG A 116 11.77 14.41 26.62
CA ARG A 116 12.84 14.84 25.70
C ARG A 116 12.42 14.82 24.23
N TYR A 117 11.39 14.06 23.89
CA TYR A 117 10.92 13.89 22.52
C TYR A 117 9.75 14.80 22.18
N GLY A 118 8.94 15.16 23.19
CA GLY A 118 7.85 16.12 23.04
C GLY A 118 6.80 15.67 22.03
N PHE A 119 6.54 14.36 21.93
CA PHE A 119 5.50 13.87 21.03
C PHE A 119 4.12 14.17 21.58
N ASP A 120 3.21 14.46 20.65
CA ASP A 120 1.79 14.58 20.93
C ASP A 120 1.12 13.21 20.92
N TYR A 121 0.36 12.93 21.98
CA TYR A 121 -0.45 11.73 22.04
C TYR A 121 -1.86 12.01 21.51
N LYS A 122 -2.21 11.40 20.38
CA LYS A 122 -3.58 11.39 19.88
C LYS A 122 -4.20 10.02 20.15
N PRO A 123 -5.12 9.89 21.13
CA PRO A 123 -5.84 8.64 21.33
C PRO A 123 -6.66 8.33 20.08
N TRP A 124 -6.48 7.13 19.54
CA TRP A 124 -7.17 6.66 18.36
C TRP A 124 -7.67 5.24 18.58
N GLY A 125 -8.98 5.05 18.50
CA GLY A 125 -9.63 3.76 18.75
C GLY A 125 -9.65 2.81 17.55
N GLY A 126 -8.90 3.10 16.48
CA GLY A 126 -8.81 2.22 15.30
C GLY A 126 -10.05 2.18 14.40
N LYS A 127 -11.15 2.86 14.77
CA LYS A 127 -12.42 2.81 14.02
C LYS A 127 -12.50 3.83 12.90
N CYS A 128 -12.40 5.11 13.25
CA CYS A 128 -12.57 6.20 12.28
C CYS A 128 -11.27 6.46 11.52
N ALA A 129 -11.38 6.76 10.24
CA ALA A 129 -10.25 7.22 9.46
C ALA A 129 -9.85 8.64 9.89
N ILE A 130 -8.56 8.88 10.21
CA ILE A 130 -8.04 10.21 10.57
C ILE A 130 -6.91 10.58 9.61
N PRO A 131 -7.07 11.63 8.77
CA PRO A 131 -5.99 12.11 7.94
C PRO A 131 -4.94 12.84 8.79
N ILE A 132 -3.67 12.58 8.51
CA ILE A 132 -2.53 13.33 9.03
C ILE A 132 -2.01 14.20 7.90
N THR A 133 -2.00 15.51 8.11
CA THR A 133 -1.61 16.48 7.09
C THR A 133 -0.30 17.16 7.42
N ASP A 134 0.37 17.64 6.39
CA ASP A 134 1.50 18.55 6.54
C ASP A 134 1.03 19.98 6.85
N LYS A 135 1.99 20.91 6.99
CA LYS A 135 1.73 22.32 7.29
C LYS A 135 0.91 23.06 6.22
N GLU A 136 0.85 22.52 4.99
CA GLU A 136 0.09 23.06 3.86
C GLU A 136 -1.26 22.35 3.67
N GLY A 137 -1.64 21.45 4.59
CA GLY A 137 -2.91 20.72 4.55
C GLY A 137 -2.91 19.50 3.63
N ARG A 138 -1.76 19.10 3.08
CA ARG A 138 -1.65 17.92 2.22
C ARG A 138 -1.64 16.66 3.07
N VAL A 139 -2.44 15.65 2.71
CA VAL A 139 -2.48 14.37 3.42
C VAL A 139 -1.18 13.61 3.17
N ILE A 140 -0.39 13.41 4.23
CA ILE A 140 0.90 12.69 4.20
C ILE A 140 0.79 11.27 4.78
N ALA A 141 -0.20 11.04 5.63
CA ALA A 141 -0.55 9.72 6.15
C ALA A 141 -2.04 9.68 6.49
N VAL A 142 -2.59 8.47 6.60
CA VAL A 142 -3.97 8.26 7.04
C VAL A 142 -3.97 7.15 8.07
N LEU A 143 -4.52 7.42 9.26
CA LEU A 143 -4.94 6.38 10.17
C LEU A 143 -6.19 5.76 9.54
N ALA A 144 -6.06 4.60 8.89
CA ALA A 144 -7.05 4.10 7.93
C ALA A 144 -8.42 3.75 8.54
N GLY A 145 -8.47 3.44 9.83
CA GLY A 145 -9.68 2.96 10.48
C GLY A 145 -9.93 1.48 10.21
N GLN A 146 -11.08 0.99 10.65
CA GLN A 146 -11.60 -0.31 10.29
C GLN A 146 -12.87 -0.14 9.45
N PRO A 147 -13.16 -1.06 8.52
CA PRO A 147 -14.44 -1.10 7.82
C PRO A 147 -15.62 -1.25 8.78
N ASP A 148 -16.78 -0.71 8.39
CA ASP A 148 -18.06 -0.94 9.09
C ASP A 148 -18.66 -2.29 8.65
N ASP A 149 -17.95 -3.37 8.97
CA ASP A 149 -18.32 -4.75 8.66
C ASP A 149 -18.37 -5.57 9.97
N PRO A 150 -19.53 -6.15 10.34
CA PRO A 150 -19.66 -6.99 11.53
C PRO A 150 -18.71 -8.19 11.57
N GLY A 151 -18.26 -8.70 10.41
CA GLY A 151 -17.32 -9.81 10.30
C GLY A 151 -15.85 -9.39 10.29
N TRP A 152 -15.54 -8.08 10.40
CA TRP A 152 -14.17 -7.57 10.27
C TRP A 152 -13.21 -8.19 11.27
N ASP A 153 -13.61 -8.29 12.55
CA ASP A 153 -12.75 -8.79 13.62
C ASP A 153 -12.32 -10.25 13.36
N GLU A 154 -13.25 -11.07 12.90
CA GLU A 154 -13.03 -12.49 12.64
C GLU A 154 -12.11 -12.70 11.43
N VAL A 155 -12.35 -11.95 10.34
CA VAL A 155 -11.51 -11.98 9.14
C VAL A 155 -10.09 -11.48 9.43
N HIS A 156 -9.96 -10.39 10.19
CA HIS A 156 -8.66 -9.81 10.52
C HIS A 156 -7.83 -10.76 11.41
N GLN A 157 -8.44 -11.37 12.43
CA GLN A 157 -7.77 -12.32 13.31
C GLN A 157 -7.34 -13.58 12.56
N SER A 158 -8.24 -14.18 11.78
CA SER A 158 -7.91 -15.38 11.00
C SER A 158 -6.76 -15.14 10.01
N ALA A 159 -6.70 -13.96 9.39
CA ALA A 159 -5.59 -13.61 8.51
C ALA A 159 -4.26 -13.44 9.25
N ALA A 160 -4.28 -12.84 10.45
CA ALA A 160 -3.08 -12.70 11.28
C ALA A 160 -2.54 -14.06 11.72
N ASP A 161 -3.41 -14.95 12.21
CA ASP A 161 -3.03 -16.29 12.66
C ASP A 161 -2.39 -17.11 11.53
N LEU A 162 -2.89 -17.00 10.29
CA LEU A 162 -2.30 -17.70 9.14
C LEU A 162 -0.90 -17.19 8.78
N LEU A 163 -0.58 -15.92 9.06
CA LEU A 163 0.72 -15.33 8.75
C LEU A 163 1.79 -15.66 9.81
N ASP A 164 1.39 -15.81 11.07
CA ASP A 164 2.30 -16.13 12.20
C ASP A 164 2.74 -17.62 12.24
N VAL A 165 2.16 -18.47 11.38
CA VAL A 165 2.47 -19.90 11.30
C VAL A 165 3.59 -20.23 10.28
N CYS A 166 4.19 -19.21 9.63
CA CYS A 166 5.34 -19.38 8.72
C CYS A 166 6.70 -19.20 9.43
#